data_AF-A0A0F7IF70-F1
#
_entry.id   AF-A0A0F7IF70-F1
#
_cell.length_a   1.000
_cell.length_b   1.000
_cell.length_c   1.000
_cell.angle_alpha   90.00
_cell.angle_beta   90.00
_cell.angle_gamma   90.00
#
_symmetry.space_group_name_H-M   'P 1'
#
loop_
_entity.id
_entity.type
_entity.pdbx_description
1 polymer ?
#
loop_
_entity_poly.entity_id
_entity_poly.type
_entity_poly.pdbx_seq_one_letter_code
_entity_poly.pdbx_strand_id
1 'polypeptide(L)'
;MLPLIKAEFRKSGKKYTRGFKLLLAVISVLALLISYLSFSYGFNSDAGIFTSGSDRYVIENRLFQHVIVEKEEGLNLLREGKIDVFLTGLSIVVTDTLKSSAAGEEMKNYIKGEFERWMYEKYGMYAFPVMIRAEYLKREIAPSFTPQPVSEERIRQISEQVREREGREENVQEKVEESVIKSVQGGEESPVTLKRVKTEYSTPDSFSPPSLISKMVVAFLFIIPSFFVMQVFSSSLAEDVRMRRMEVLLSTPLTQEGILFQKMLPYLLLAFLITAIPSLIFGVNGVLYMASPLLLLFTAQAFIAVNSRSYRELTFLILVTNLLVMVYLVLPSVFSGLPLSDVSPVTFLLRSLSGEEVSITDLAFSSIPLATISATLFYLTARSLKIENLYSPTSPLERFVKTLTESASTDLRAFVMAMASVFIALFLEFFLLFFGLSVPLVTSYAVIMLGVAVIEEFLKSSLIYPVKSVRRAITVALGFFVAEKGLLLSVFKDYSIVLPGELFIFPLLLHVTSSLTFAIVSRRDWRLGYLAAVAIHFAYNYGTVVML
;
A
#
# COMPACT_ATOMS: atom_id res chain seq x y z
N MET A 1 -19.99 -30.82 -11.50
CA MET A 1 -20.38 -29.41 -11.74
C MET A 1 -20.64 -28.75 -10.40
N LEU A 2 -20.05 -27.57 -10.13
CA LEU A 2 -20.17 -26.86 -8.84
C LEU A 2 -21.59 -26.26 -8.68
N PRO A 3 -22.50 -26.89 -7.91
CA PRO A 3 -23.92 -26.55 -7.92
C PRO A 3 -24.20 -25.16 -7.33
N LEU A 4 -23.39 -24.73 -6.36
CA LEU A 4 -23.57 -23.44 -5.69
C LEU A 4 -23.21 -22.27 -6.61
N ILE A 5 -22.22 -22.45 -7.50
CA ILE A 5 -21.87 -21.43 -8.50
C ILE A 5 -23.05 -21.11 -9.40
N LYS A 6 -23.76 -22.14 -9.89
CA LYS A 6 -24.95 -21.94 -10.73
C LYS A 6 -26.07 -21.21 -9.97
N ALA A 7 -26.24 -21.53 -8.69
CA ALA A 7 -27.21 -20.85 -7.84
C ALA A 7 -26.84 -19.37 -7.62
N GLU A 8 -25.55 -19.07 -7.43
CA GLU A 8 -25.06 -17.70 -7.24
C GLU A 8 -25.25 -16.85 -8.51
N PHE A 9 -24.96 -17.40 -9.69
CA PHE A 9 -25.25 -16.71 -10.96
C PHE A 9 -26.74 -16.42 -11.13
N ARG A 10 -27.63 -17.35 -10.77
CA ARG A 10 -29.08 -17.15 -10.81
C ARG A 10 -29.54 -16.09 -9.79
N LYS A 11 -28.96 -16.09 -8.59
CA LYS A 11 -29.22 -15.11 -7.52
C LYS A 11 -28.82 -13.71 -7.95
N SER A 12 -27.59 -13.52 -8.45
CA SER A 12 -27.12 -12.25 -9.00
C SER A 12 -27.98 -11.78 -10.19
N GLY A 13 -28.45 -12.71 -11.01
CA GLY A 13 -29.39 -12.47 -12.09
C GLY A 13 -30.67 -11.77 -11.65
N LYS A 14 -31.24 -12.17 -10.50
CA LYS A 14 -32.52 -11.67 -9.97
C LYS A 14 -32.39 -10.50 -8.98
N LYS A 15 -31.25 -10.36 -8.30
CA LYS A 15 -31.05 -9.38 -7.22
C LYS A 15 -30.83 -7.96 -7.73
N TYR A 16 -30.11 -7.80 -8.84
CA TYR A 16 -29.79 -6.48 -9.39
C TYR A 16 -30.75 -6.13 -10.51
N THR A 17 -31.41 -4.97 -10.39
CA THR A 17 -32.23 -4.42 -11.48
C THR A 17 -31.35 -4.21 -12.71
N ARG A 18 -31.96 -4.26 -13.91
CA ARG A 18 -31.22 -3.97 -15.17
C ARG A 18 -30.51 -2.62 -15.08
N GLY A 19 -31.16 -1.62 -14.45
CA GLY A 19 -30.57 -0.31 -14.19
C GLY A 19 -29.31 -0.36 -13.32
N PHE A 20 -29.30 -1.11 -12.21
CA PHE A 20 -28.12 -1.22 -11.36
C PHE A 20 -26.95 -1.94 -12.05
N LYS A 21 -27.22 -3.00 -12.83
CA LYS A 21 -26.18 -3.69 -13.61
C LYS A 21 -25.58 -2.77 -14.67
N LEU A 22 -26.43 -1.97 -15.32
CA LEU A 22 -26.01 -1.00 -16.32
C LEU A 22 -25.20 0.13 -15.69
N LEU A 23 -25.62 0.64 -14.53
CA LEU A 23 -24.86 1.61 -13.74
C LEU A 23 -23.47 1.08 -13.36
N LEU A 24 -23.38 -0.14 -12.83
CA LEU A 24 -22.11 -0.76 -12.47
C LEU A 24 -21.17 -0.93 -13.68
N ALA A 25 -21.72 -1.36 -14.81
CA ALA A 25 -20.97 -1.49 -16.06
C ALA A 25 -20.49 -0.12 -16.56
N VAL A 26 -21.37 0.89 -16.55
CA VAL A 26 -21.03 2.27 -16.95
C VAL A 26 -19.95 2.83 -16.04
N ILE A 27 -20.07 2.73 -14.71
CA ILE A 27 -19.05 3.20 -13.77
C ILE A 27 -17.72 2.48 -13.99
N SER A 28 -17.73 1.17 -14.22
CA SER A 28 -16.50 0.40 -14.46
C SER A 28 -15.82 0.81 -15.78
N VAL A 29 -16.62 0.99 -16.85
CA VAL A 29 -16.13 1.46 -18.15
C VAL A 29 -15.63 2.90 -18.04
N LEU A 30 -16.36 3.78 -17.33
CA LEU A 30 -15.97 5.16 -17.11
C LEU A 30 -14.68 5.24 -16.30
N ALA A 31 -14.54 4.43 -15.25
CA ALA A 31 -13.32 4.34 -14.46
C ALA A 31 -12.13 3.88 -15.33
N LEU A 32 -12.31 2.82 -16.13
CA LEU A 32 -11.28 2.37 -17.07
C LEU A 32 -10.96 3.43 -18.13
N LEU A 33 -11.96 4.12 -18.66
CA LEU A 33 -11.81 5.17 -19.66
C LEU A 33 -11.07 6.38 -19.06
N ILE A 34 -11.49 6.89 -17.90
CA ILE A 34 -10.83 7.97 -17.18
C ILE A 34 -9.39 7.59 -16.88
N SER A 35 -9.14 6.34 -16.48
CA SER A 35 -7.79 5.84 -16.19
C SER A 35 -6.92 5.77 -17.43
N TYR A 36 -7.47 5.27 -18.55
CA TYR A 36 -6.79 5.26 -19.84
C TYR A 36 -6.51 6.67 -20.34
N LEU A 37 -7.50 7.56 -20.27
CA LEU A 37 -7.35 8.96 -20.67
C LEU A 37 -6.31 9.68 -19.81
N SER A 38 -6.35 9.49 -18.49
CA SER A 38 -5.38 10.05 -17.54
C SER A 38 -3.96 9.54 -17.82
N PHE A 39 -3.80 8.26 -18.16
CA PHE A 39 -2.50 7.71 -18.53
C PHE A 39 -2.02 8.20 -19.90
N SER A 40 -2.88 8.18 -20.92
CA SER A 40 -2.52 8.52 -22.30
C SER A 40 -2.30 10.01 -22.51
N TYR A 41 -3.01 10.85 -21.76
CA TYR A 41 -3.03 12.29 -21.99
C TYR A 41 -2.56 13.12 -20.80
N GLY A 42 -2.31 12.50 -19.64
CA GLY A 42 -2.08 13.23 -18.39
C GLY A 42 -3.36 13.86 -17.84
N PHE A 43 -3.34 14.30 -16.58
CA PHE A 43 -4.39 15.15 -16.03
C PHE A 43 -4.25 16.57 -16.65
N ASN A 44 -5.24 16.99 -17.45
CA ASN A 44 -5.30 18.33 -18.07
C ASN A 44 -6.04 19.34 -17.16
N SER A 45 -5.81 19.29 -15.84
CA SER A 45 -6.37 20.28 -14.92
C SER A 45 -5.67 21.64 -15.02
N ASP A 46 -4.59 21.73 -15.79
CA ASP A 46 -3.72 22.90 -15.93
C ASP A 46 -3.91 23.68 -17.24
N ALA A 47 -4.90 23.31 -18.07
CA ALA A 47 -5.15 23.99 -19.34
C ALA A 47 -5.89 25.34 -19.14
N GLY A 48 -5.40 26.41 -19.77
CA GLY A 48 -6.03 27.72 -19.84
C GLY A 48 -5.99 28.55 -18.55
N ILE A 49 -5.04 28.27 -17.65
CA ILE A 49 -4.88 28.99 -16.37
C ILE A 49 -4.64 30.49 -16.59
N PHE A 50 -3.90 30.84 -17.65
CA PHE A 50 -3.47 32.20 -17.93
C PHE A 50 -4.02 32.70 -19.26
N THR A 51 -4.24 34.00 -19.38
CA THR A 51 -4.55 34.67 -20.64
C THR A 51 -3.31 35.43 -21.11
N SER A 52 -2.83 35.16 -22.30
CA SER A 52 -1.67 35.85 -22.88
C SER A 52 -2.06 36.70 -24.08
N GLY A 53 -1.42 37.84 -24.23
CA GLY A 53 -1.54 38.70 -25.41
C GLY A 53 -0.22 38.85 -26.14
N SER A 54 -0.23 39.02 -27.46
CA SER A 54 0.96 39.46 -28.20
C SER A 54 0.61 40.38 -29.37
N ASP A 55 1.60 41.16 -29.80
CA ASP A 55 1.51 42.02 -30.99
C ASP A 55 1.75 41.26 -32.31
N ARG A 56 2.57 40.21 -32.29
CA ARG A 56 3.01 39.49 -33.50
C ARG A 56 3.18 37.98 -33.35
N TYR A 57 3.14 37.44 -32.14
CA TYR A 57 3.58 36.08 -31.86
C TYR A 57 2.41 35.16 -31.56
N VAL A 58 2.22 34.09 -32.34
CA VAL A 58 1.22 33.08 -31.99
C VAL A 58 1.79 32.17 -30.90
N ILE A 59 1.12 32.11 -29.76
CA ILE A 59 1.54 31.28 -28.62
C ILE A 59 0.63 30.07 -28.52
N GLU A 60 1.18 28.90 -28.81
CA GLU A 60 0.47 27.61 -28.74
C GLU A 60 0.96 26.83 -27.53
N ASN A 61 0.36 27.10 -26.37
CA ASN A 61 0.64 26.42 -25.11
C ASN A 61 -0.65 26.15 -24.34
N ARG A 62 -0.83 24.93 -23.82
CA ARG A 62 -2.00 24.56 -23.00
C ARG A 62 -2.26 25.51 -21.84
N LEU A 63 -1.23 26.07 -21.21
CA LEU A 63 -1.37 26.92 -20.04
C LEU A 63 -2.02 28.27 -20.37
N PHE A 64 -1.95 28.70 -21.64
CA PHE A 64 -2.31 30.04 -22.07
C PHE A 64 -3.47 30.06 -23.07
N GLN A 65 -4.50 30.85 -22.77
CA GLN A 65 -5.45 31.32 -23.79
C GLN A 65 -4.85 32.55 -24.45
N HIS A 66 -4.57 32.47 -25.76
CA HIS A 66 -3.79 33.49 -26.45
C HIS A 66 -4.66 34.42 -27.32
N VAL A 67 -4.41 35.72 -27.26
CA VAL A 67 -5.08 36.74 -28.07
C VAL A 67 -4.05 37.63 -28.75
N ILE A 68 -4.25 37.92 -30.04
CA ILE A 68 -3.38 38.82 -30.80
C ILE A 68 -4.00 40.21 -30.79
N VAL A 69 -3.28 41.20 -30.27
CA VAL A 69 -3.75 42.58 -30.09
C VAL A 69 -2.62 43.56 -30.34
N GLU A 70 -2.93 44.75 -30.85
CA GLU A 70 -1.92 45.78 -31.09
C GLU A 70 -1.29 46.27 -29.77
N LYS A 71 -0.06 46.79 -29.84
CA LYS A 71 0.77 47.08 -28.67
C LYS A 71 0.09 47.98 -27.62
N GLU A 72 -0.58 49.05 -28.05
CA GLU A 72 -1.26 49.97 -27.14
C GLU A 72 -2.49 49.34 -26.50
N GLU A 73 -3.26 48.59 -27.29
CA GLU A 73 -4.45 47.86 -26.82
C GLU A 73 -4.06 46.74 -25.85
N GLY A 74 -3.02 45.96 -26.15
CA GLY A 74 -2.51 44.90 -25.28
C GLY A 74 -2.00 45.41 -23.93
N LEU A 75 -1.29 46.54 -23.90
CA LEU A 75 -0.87 47.16 -22.64
C LEU A 75 -2.06 47.66 -21.81
N ASN A 76 -3.12 48.15 -22.45
CA ASN A 76 -4.35 48.54 -21.76
C ASN A 76 -5.08 47.31 -21.20
N LEU A 77 -5.20 46.24 -21.99
CA LEU A 77 -5.80 44.98 -21.54
C LEU A 77 -5.04 44.35 -20.37
N LEU A 78 -3.71 44.48 -20.34
CA LEU A 78 -2.86 44.01 -19.25
C LEU A 78 -3.11 44.82 -17.97
N ARG A 79 -3.23 46.16 -18.08
CA ARG A 79 -3.56 47.05 -16.95
C ARG A 79 -4.97 46.84 -16.42
N GLU A 80 -5.91 46.52 -17.29
CA GLU A 80 -7.30 46.19 -16.94
C GLU A 80 -7.46 44.78 -16.34
N GLY A 81 -6.39 43.97 -16.32
CA GLY A 81 -6.41 42.60 -15.81
C GLY A 81 -7.17 41.60 -16.71
N LYS A 82 -7.41 41.96 -17.98
CA LYS A 82 -8.06 41.10 -18.99
C LYS A 82 -7.07 40.12 -19.64
N ILE A 83 -5.79 40.46 -19.64
CA ILE A 83 -4.69 39.54 -19.98
C ILE A 83 -3.70 39.49 -18.81
N ASP A 84 -3.14 38.32 -18.56
CA ASP A 84 -2.20 38.09 -17.46
C ASP A 84 -0.75 38.33 -17.89
N VAL A 85 -0.42 38.22 -19.17
CA VAL A 85 0.94 38.48 -19.69
C VAL A 85 0.86 39.03 -21.11
N PHE A 86 1.68 40.05 -21.42
CA PHE A 86 1.74 40.63 -22.76
C PHE A 86 3.15 40.53 -23.35
N LEU A 87 3.27 40.00 -24.56
CA LEU A 87 4.53 39.96 -25.30
C LEU A 87 4.55 41.08 -26.34
N THR A 88 5.56 41.94 -26.26
CA THR A 88 5.81 42.94 -27.29
C THR A 88 7.28 43.00 -27.64
N GLY A 89 7.59 42.84 -28.93
CA GLY A 89 8.97 42.72 -29.41
C GLY A 89 9.76 41.65 -28.66
N LEU A 90 10.79 42.07 -27.92
CA LEU A 90 11.67 41.17 -27.14
C LEU A 90 11.38 41.21 -25.62
N SER A 91 10.27 41.81 -25.21
CA SER A 91 9.93 41.99 -23.79
C SER A 91 8.65 41.27 -23.42
N ILE A 92 8.67 40.63 -22.25
CA ILE A 92 7.49 40.09 -21.55
C ILE A 92 7.08 41.13 -20.53
N VAL A 93 5.85 41.62 -20.63
CA VAL A 93 5.29 42.62 -19.73
C VAL A 93 4.29 41.94 -18.81
N VAL A 94 4.46 42.16 -17.51
CA VAL A 94 3.61 41.67 -16.44
C VAL A 94 3.17 42.84 -15.55
N THR A 95 2.16 42.59 -14.74
CA THR A 95 1.70 43.47 -13.66
C THR A 95 2.14 42.92 -12.30
N ASP A 96 2.03 43.72 -11.24
CA ASP A 96 2.34 43.32 -9.86
C ASP A 96 1.32 42.32 -9.26
N THR A 97 0.42 41.76 -10.06
CA THR A 97 -0.50 40.72 -9.61
C THR A 97 0.18 39.35 -9.62
N LEU A 98 -0.10 38.52 -8.60
CA LEU A 98 0.50 37.19 -8.49
C LEU A 98 0.21 36.32 -9.73
N LYS A 99 -1.00 36.44 -10.28
CA LYS A 99 -1.42 35.72 -11.50
C LYS A 99 -0.61 36.17 -12.72
N SER A 100 -0.42 37.47 -12.90
CA SER A 100 0.38 38.03 -14.00
C SER A 100 1.86 37.72 -13.87
N SER A 101 2.40 37.75 -12.65
CA SER A 101 3.78 37.37 -12.37
C SER A 101 4.03 35.87 -12.62
N ALA A 102 3.13 35.00 -12.16
CA ALA A 102 3.17 33.56 -12.45
C ALA A 102 3.02 33.28 -13.95
N ALA A 103 2.09 33.97 -14.63
CA ALA A 103 1.95 33.90 -16.08
C ALA A 103 3.23 34.32 -16.80
N GLY A 104 3.93 35.34 -16.30
CA GLY A 104 5.23 35.77 -16.82
C GLY A 104 6.31 34.72 -16.68
N GLU A 105 6.43 34.08 -15.51
CA GLU A 105 7.43 33.03 -15.28
C GLU A 105 7.13 31.77 -16.11
N GLU A 106 5.87 31.37 -16.22
CA GLU A 106 5.46 30.27 -17.09
C GLU A 106 5.66 30.59 -18.58
N MET A 107 5.43 31.85 -18.99
CA MET A 107 5.67 32.30 -20.36
C MET A 107 7.18 32.27 -20.68
N LYS A 108 8.01 32.70 -19.74
CA LYS A 108 9.46 32.61 -19.85
C LYS A 108 9.93 31.15 -19.96
N ASN A 109 9.39 30.25 -19.12
CA ASN A 109 9.69 28.82 -19.18
C ASN A 109 9.25 28.20 -20.51
N TYR A 110 8.08 28.61 -21.03
CA TYR A 110 7.60 28.19 -22.35
C TYR A 110 8.54 28.63 -23.47
N ILE A 111 8.89 29.92 -23.54
CA ILE A 111 9.79 30.44 -24.58
C ILE A 111 11.14 29.74 -24.51
N LYS A 112 11.65 29.49 -23.30
CA LYS A 112 12.89 28.73 -23.09
C LYS A 112 12.77 27.30 -23.66
N GLY A 113 11.69 26.59 -23.34
CA GLY A 113 11.46 25.23 -23.84
C GLY A 113 11.27 25.17 -25.36
N GLU A 114 10.60 26.14 -25.96
CA GLU A 114 10.45 26.27 -27.42
C GLU A 114 11.80 26.57 -28.10
N PHE A 115 12.62 27.42 -27.50
CA PHE A 115 13.97 27.70 -27.98
C PHE A 115 14.85 26.45 -27.91
N GLU A 116 14.81 25.71 -26.81
CA GLU A 116 15.51 24.42 -26.66
C GLU A 116 15.06 23.40 -27.69
N ARG A 117 13.75 23.30 -27.95
CA ARG A 117 13.19 22.42 -29.00
C ARG A 117 13.70 22.79 -30.38
N TRP A 118 13.64 24.08 -30.73
CA TRP A 118 14.14 24.58 -32.01
C TRP A 118 15.65 24.32 -32.17
N MET A 119 16.43 24.56 -31.10
CA MET A 119 17.86 24.28 -31.08
C MET A 119 18.15 22.79 -31.32
N TYR A 120 17.39 21.91 -30.67
CA TYR A 120 17.52 20.45 -30.86
C TYR A 120 17.13 20.02 -32.28
N GLU A 121 16.03 20.53 -32.83
CA GLU A 121 15.61 20.21 -34.21
C GLU A 121 16.66 20.64 -35.25
N LYS A 122 17.32 21.78 -35.02
CA LYS A 122 18.26 22.36 -35.97
C LYS A 122 19.68 21.84 -35.85
N TYR A 123 20.15 21.58 -34.63
CA TYR A 123 21.55 21.24 -34.35
C TYR A 123 21.73 19.87 -33.69
N GLY A 124 20.63 19.17 -33.34
CA GLY A 124 20.65 17.84 -32.75
C GLY A 124 21.44 17.78 -31.44
N MET A 125 22.28 16.74 -31.32
CA MET A 125 23.15 16.50 -30.17
C MET A 125 24.29 17.53 -29.99
N TYR A 126 24.49 18.43 -30.96
CA TYR A 126 25.53 19.48 -30.91
C TYR A 126 24.99 20.83 -30.44
N ALA A 127 23.70 20.91 -30.11
CA ALA A 127 23.06 22.11 -29.58
C ALA A 127 23.49 22.38 -28.12
N PHE A 128 23.62 23.65 -27.74
CA PHE A 128 23.64 24.08 -26.34
C PHE A 128 22.22 24.54 -25.95
N PRO A 129 21.69 24.18 -24.76
CA PRO A 129 22.34 23.47 -23.65
C PRO A 129 22.61 21.97 -23.91
N VAL A 130 23.55 21.40 -23.15
CA VAL A 130 23.93 19.98 -23.24
C VAL A 130 22.71 19.11 -22.99
N MET A 131 22.34 18.28 -23.97
CA MET A 131 21.26 17.31 -23.83
C MET A 131 21.77 16.10 -23.05
N ILE A 132 21.04 15.69 -22.02
CA ILE A 132 21.35 14.52 -21.20
C ILE A 132 20.30 13.42 -21.40
N ARG A 133 20.75 12.18 -21.30
CA ARG A 133 19.91 10.99 -21.20
C ARG A 133 20.28 10.25 -19.93
N ALA A 134 19.29 9.95 -19.09
CA ALA A 134 19.53 9.16 -17.89
C ALA A 134 19.55 7.67 -18.24
N GLU A 135 20.68 7.02 -17.97
CA GLU A 135 20.79 5.57 -17.94
C GLU A 135 20.75 5.10 -16.49
N TYR A 136 19.72 4.32 -16.14
CA TYR A 136 19.56 3.77 -14.79
C TYR A 136 20.38 2.49 -14.68
N LEU A 137 21.48 2.55 -13.94
CA LEU A 137 22.34 1.40 -13.67
C LEU A 137 21.81 0.63 -12.45
N LYS A 138 21.78 -0.70 -12.55
CA LYS A 138 21.45 -1.59 -11.42
C LYS A 138 22.55 -1.45 -10.36
N ARG A 139 22.18 -1.00 -9.16
CA ARG A 139 23.12 -0.84 -8.04
C ARG A 139 23.02 -2.05 -7.12
N GLU A 140 23.99 -2.96 -7.21
CA GLU A 140 24.17 -4.03 -6.23
C GLU A 140 24.83 -3.44 -4.98
N ILE A 141 24.04 -2.81 -4.11
CA ILE A 141 24.55 -2.38 -2.81
C ILE A 141 24.60 -3.64 -1.93
N ALA A 142 25.78 -4.24 -1.79
CA ALA A 142 26.03 -5.13 -0.65
C ALA A 142 25.99 -4.25 0.62
N PRO A 143 25.06 -4.49 1.56
CA PRO A 143 24.98 -3.69 2.78
C PRO A 143 26.19 -3.99 3.67
N SER A 144 27.27 -3.22 3.53
CA SER A 144 28.37 -3.24 4.49
C SER A 144 27.96 -2.43 5.73
N PHE A 145 27.19 -3.03 6.63
CA PHE A 145 27.00 -2.49 7.98
C PHE A 145 28.27 -2.77 8.80
N THR A 146 29.34 -2.04 8.52
CA THR A 146 30.34 -1.74 9.54
C THR A 146 30.03 -0.33 10.02
N PRO A 147 29.37 -0.15 11.18
CA PRO A 147 29.29 1.17 11.78
C PRO A 147 30.72 1.59 12.10
N GLN A 148 31.32 2.39 11.21
CA GLN A 148 32.54 3.09 11.56
C GLN A 148 32.15 4.10 12.62
N PRO A 149 32.69 4.02 13.85
CA PRO A 149 32.39 5.00 14.88
C PRO A 149 32.72 6.38 14.31
N VAL A 150 31.71 7.23 14.22
CA VAL A 150 31.87 8.61 13.76
C VAL A 150 32.75 9.29 14.80
N SER A 151 33.92 9.78 14.40
CA SER A 151 34.85 10.44 15.31
C SER A 151 34.17 11.64 15.99
N GLU A 152 34.50 11.89 17.26
CA GLU A 152 33.93 12.99 18.05
C GLU A 152 34.11 14.36 17.34
N GLU A 153 35.17 14.52 16.55
CA GLU A 153 35.39 15.69 15.70
C GLU A 153 34.33 15.87 14.62
N ARG A 154 33.88 14.78 13.99
CA ARG A 154 32.85 14.83 12.95
C ARG A 154 31.47 15.10 13.56
N ILE A 155 31.21 14.60 14.77
CA ILE A 155 30.00 14.95 15.54
C ILE A 155 30.00 16.44 15.89
N ARG A 156 31.16 17.00 16.29
CA ARG A 156 31.29 18.44 16.55
C ARG A 156 31.07 19.30 15.31
N GLN A 157 31.65 18.93 14.17
CA GLN A 157 31.45 19.65 12.90
C GLN A 157 29.97 19.62 12.43
N ILE A 158 29.30 18.47 12.58
CA ILE A 158 27.86 18.36 12.28
C ILE A 158 27.06 19.23 13.25
N SER A 159 27.41 19.25 14.54
CA SER A 159 26.73 20.09 15.53
C SER A 159 26.92 21.59 15.29
N GLU A 160 28.07 22.01 14.76
CA GLU A 160 28.34 23.40 14.37
C GLU A 160 27.57 23.79 13.08
N GLN A 161 27.48 22.90 12.10
CA GLN A 161 26.69 23.12 10.88
C GLN A 161 25.18 23.12 11.13
N VAL A 162 24.70 22.34 12.12
CA VAL A 162 23.30 22.36 12.54
C VAL A 162 22.99 23.67 13.26
N ARG A 163 23.89 24.19 14.10
CA ARG A 163 23.77 25.52 14.73
C ARG A 163 23.74 26.67 13.73
N GLU A 164 24.52 26.60 12.64
CA GLU A 164 24.48 27.59 11.56
C GLU A 164 23.19 27.52 10.71
N ARG A 165 22.55 26.35 10.63
CA ARG A 165 21.23 26.18 9.97
C ARG A 165 20.07 26.63 10.84
N GLU A 166 20.10 26.34 12.13
CA GLU A 166 19.07 26.78 13.10
C GLU A 166 18.99 28.31 13.18
N GLY A 167 20.12 29.03 13.10
CA GLY A 167 20.14 30.50 13.02
C GLY A 167 19.63 31.11 11.68
N ARG A 168 19.44 30.30 10.64
CA ARG A 168 18.88 30.73 9.34
C ARG A 168 17.39 30.37 9.21
N GLU A 169 16.92 29.34 9.88
CA GLU A 169 15.52 28.91 9.86
C GLU A 169 14.61 29.77 10.77
N GLU A 170 15.14 30.32 11.89
CA GLU A 170 14.41 31.28 12.74
C GLU A 170 13.97 32.55 11.97
N ASN A 171 14.69 32.97 10.92
CA ASN A 171 14.35 34.15 10.11
C ASN A 171 13.36 33.87 8.95
N VAL A 172 13.02 32.61 8.68
CA VAL A 172 12.10 32.23 7.59
C VAL A 172 10.74 31.79 8.13
N GLN A 173 10.71 31.25 9.35
CA GLN A 173 9.48 30.72 9.96
C GLN A 173 8.50 31.81 10.41
N GLU A 174 8.99 33.02 10.74
CA GLU A 174 8.15 34.17 11.13
C GLU A 174 7.38 34.81 9.96
N LYS A 175 7.69 34.44 8.70
CA LYS A 175 7.03 34.99 7.49
C LYS A 175 6.10 34.03 6.75
N VAL A 176 6.01 32.77 7.18
CA VAL A 176 5.30 31.70 6.45
C VAL A 176 3.96 31.34 7.10
N GLU A 177 3.75 31.62 8.39
CA GLU A 177 2.54 31.22 9.12
C GLU A 177 1.29 32.11 8.92
N GLU A 178 1.41 33.30 8.31
CA GLU A 178 0.24 34.19 8.11
C GLU A 178 -0.46 34.00 6.75
N SER A 179 0.05 33.15 5.86
CA SER A 179 -0.41 33.04 4.46
C SER A 179 -1.19 31.75 4.10
N VAL A 180 -1.45 30.85 5.06
CA VAL A 180 -1.89 29.47 4.75
C VAL A 180 -3.40 29.21 4.94
N ILE A 181 -4.20 30.13 5.50
CA ILE A 181 -5.60 29.81 5.84
C ILE A 181 -6.58 30.84 5.26
N LYS A 182 -7.09 30.59 4.04
CA LYS A 182 -8.48 30.80 3.58
C LYS A 182 -8.58 31.01 2.05
N SER A 183 -8.63 29.92 1.28
CA SER A 183 -9.30 29.94 -0.04
C SER A 183 -9.36 28.55 -0.66
N VAL A 184 -10.23 27.70 -0.09
CA VAL A 184 -10.72 26.48 -0.73
C VAL A 184 -12.19 26.73 -1.07
N GLN A 185 -12.54 26.85 -2.35
CA GLN A 185 -13.77 26.29 -2.98
C GLN A 185 -14.09 26.89 -4.36
N GLY A 186 -14.28 26.01 -5.34
CA GLY A 186 -15.21 26.21 -6.48
C GLY A 186 -14.59 26.32 -7.86
N GLY A 187 -14.22 25.19 -8.48
CA GLY A 187 -13.89 25.11 -9.91
C GLY A 187 -14.77 24.07 -10.60
N GLU A 188 -15.56 24.49 -11.60
CA GLU A 188 -16.22 23.61 -12.56
C GLU A 188 -15.42 23.58 -13.87
N GLU A 189 -15.37 22.39 -14.46
CA GLU A 189 -14.44 21.91 -15.48
C GLU A 189 -14.77 22.40 -16.91
N SER A 190 -13.75 22.57 -17.75
CA SER A 190 -13.88 22.35 -19.20
C SER A 190 -12.55 22.07 -19.91
N PRO A 191 -12.60 21.35 -21.06
CA PRO A 191 -11.63 20.29 -21.36
C PRO A 191 -11.01 20.42 -22.76
N VAL A 192 -9.69 20.52 -22.92
CA VAL A 192 -9.05 20.19 -24.21
C VAL A 192 -7.66 19.58 -24.02
N THR A 193 -7.46 18.44 -24.68
CA THR A 193 -6.36 17.50 -24.52
C THR A 193 -5.25 17.76 -25.55
N LEU A 194 -4.03 18.13 -25.12
CA LEU A 194 -2.86 18.24 -25.99
C LEU A 194 -2.05 16.94 -26.02
N LYS A 195 -1.74 16.44 -27.22
CA LYS A 195 -0.95 15.23 -27.44
C LYS A 195 0.54 15.60 -27.54
N ARG A 196 1.31 15.34 -26.47
CA ARG A 196 2.77 15.58 -26.41
C ARG A 196 3.54 14.44 -27.10
N VAL A 197 4.44 14.78 -28.01
CA VAL A 197 5.46 13.85 -28.51
C VAL A 197 6.61 13.84 -27.51
N LYS A 198 6.93 12.67 -26.97
CA LYS A 198 7.97 12.49 -25.94
C LYS A 198 9.35 12.52 -26.61
N THR A 199 10.19 13.50 -26.30
CA THR A 199 11.61 13.51 -26.72
C THR A 199 12.44 12.60 -25.80
N GLU A 200 13.41 11.89 -26.35
CA GLU A 200 14.26 10.91 -25.62
C GLU A 200 15.35 11.57 -24.74
N TYR A 201 15.58 12.87 -24.92
CA TYR A 201 16.62 13.66 -24.25
C TYR A 201 16.01 14.84 -23.49
N SER A 202 16.63 15.23 -22.38
CA SER A 202 16.24 16.36 -21.54
C SER A 202 17.45 17.24 -21.23
N THR A 203 17.24 18.49 -20.82
CA THR A 203 18.32 19.35 -20.32
C THR A 203 18.54 19.09 -18.82
N PRO A 204 19.74 19.37 -18.25
CA PRO A 204 20.02 19.15 -16.82
C PRO A 204 19.04 19.84 -15.87
N ASP A 205 18.51 20.99 -16.26
CA ASP A 205 17.54 21.79 -15.51
C ASP A 205 16.09 21.31 -15.67
N SER A 206 15.76 20.60 -16.76
CA SER A 206 14.44 19.98 -16.97
C SER A 206 14.38 18.50 -16.57
N PHE A 207 15.52 17.91 -16.20
CA PHE A 207 15.59 16.52 -15.76
C PHE A 207 15.03 16.34 -14.35
N SER A 208 13.84 15.77 -14.25
CA SER A 208 13.28 15.26 -13.00
C SER A 208 13.39 13.73 -12.95
N PRO A 209 13.83 13.13 -11.83
CA PRO A 209 13.77 11.68 -11.67
C PRO A 209 12.31 11.21 -11.83
N PRO A 210 12.08 9.98 -12.35
CA PRO A 210 10.74 9.47 -12.61
C PRO A 210 9.89 9.53 -11.34
N SER A 211 8.75 10.23 -11.44
CA SER A 211 7.81 10.37 -10.33
C SER A 211 7.25 9.01 -9.92
N LEU A 212 7.58 8.58 -8.69
CA LEU A 212 7.00 7.40 -8.07
C LEU A 212 5.47 7.55 -7.90
N ILE A 213 5.01 8.76 -7.60
CA ILE A 213 3.59 9.07 -7.37
C ILE A 213 2.76 8.72 -8.61
N SER A 214 3.23 9.08 -9.81
CA SER A 214 2.53 8.77 -11.06
C SER A 214 2.39 7.26 -11.28
N LYS A 215 3.40 6.46 -10.90
CA LYS A 215 3.38 5.00 -11.04
C LYS A 215 2.49 4.34 -9.98
N MET A 216 2.43 4.91 -8.78
CA MET A 216 1.50 4.47 -7.73
C MET A 216 0.03 4.64 -8.15
N VAL A 217 -0.31 5.75 -8.82
CA VAL A 217 -1.66 5.97 -9.39
C VAL A 217 -2.02 4.84 -10.36
N VAL A 218 -1.08 4.40 -11.20
CA VAL A 218 -1.30 3.26 -12.11
C VAL A 218 -1.48 1.94 -11.36
N ALA A 219 -0.74 1.70 -10.27
CA ALA A 219 -0.93 0.49 -9.45
C ALA A 219 -2.33 0.41 -8.82
N PHE A 220 -2.95 1.55 -8.46
CA PHE A 220 -4.33 1.55 -7.97
C PHE A 220 -5.34 1.05 -9.01
N LEU A 221 -5.05 1.15 -10.31
CA LEU A 221 -5.91 0.61 -11.38
C LEU A 221 -6.06 -0.90 -11.32
N PHE A 222 -5.07 -1.60 -10.77
CA PHE A 222 -5.10 -3.05 -10.62
C PHE A 222 -5.92 -3.50 -9.39
N ILE A 223 -6.19 -2.60 -8.44
CA ILE A 223 -6.87 -2.95 -7.18
C ILE A 223 -8.27 -2.32 -7.08
N ILE A 224 -8.44 -1.03 -7.39
CA ILE A 224 -9.69 -0.28 -7.15
C ILE A 224 -10.90 -0.95 -7.80
N PRO A 225 -10.86 -1.33 -9.09
CA PRO A 225 -11.98 -2.00 -9.73
C PRO A 225 -12.40 -3.31 -9.03
N SER A 226 -11.43 -4.03 -8.47
CA SER A 226 -11.67 -5.28 -7.73
C SER A 226 -12.41 -5.04 -6.41
N PHE A 227 -12.33 -3.84 -5.80
CA PHE A 227 -13.12 -3.51 -4.59
C PHE A 227 -14.62 -3.54 -4.84
N PHE A 228 -15.10 -3.19 -6.04
CA PHE A 228 -16.53 -3.30 -6.35
C PHE A 228 -16.98 -4.77 -6.35
N VAL A 229 -16.17 -5.66 -6.92
CA VAL A 229 -16.46 -7.10 -6.93
C VAL A 229 -16.45 -7.68 -5.52
N MET A 230 -15.46 -7.28 -4.72
CA MET A 230 -15.36 -7.67 -3.31
C MET A 230 -16.57 -7.18 -2.49
N GLN A 231 -17.03 -5.95 -2.73
CA GLN A 231 -18.22 -5.40 -2.06
C GLN A 231 -19.50 -6.18 -2.41
N VAL A 232 -19.64 -6.60 -3.67
CA VAL A 232 -20.75 -7.45 -4.09
C VAL A 232 -20.68 -8.82 -3.42
N PHE A 233 -19.48 -9.41 -3.34
CA PHE A 233 -19.25 -10.69 -2.67
C PHE A 233 -19.58 -10.64 -1.17
N SER A 234 -19.01 -9.68 -0.44
CA SER A 234 -19.19 -9.53 1.01
C SER A 234 -20.66 -9.27 1.37
N SER A 235 -21.35 -8.43 0.59
CA SER A 235 -22.79 -8.20 0.72
C SER A 235 -23.60 -9.48 0.46
N SER A 236 -23.28 -10.26 -0.59
CA SER A 236 -23.96 -11.52 -0.88
C SER A 236 -23.73 -12.58 0.21
N LEU A 237 -22.52 -12.63 0.79
CA LEU A 237 -22.19 -13.53 1.88
C LEU A 237 -22.89 -13.14 3.18
N ALA A 238 -22.81 -11.87 3.56
CA ALA A 238 -23.49 -11.35 4.74
C ALA A 238 -25.01 -11.53 4.67
N GLU A 239 -25.62 -11.29 3.50
CA GLU A 239 -27.05 -11.51 3.33
C GLU A 239 -27.44 -12.98 3.57
N ASP A 240 -26.66 -13.94 3.09
CA ASP A 240 -27.00 -15.36 3.28
C ASP A 240 -26.81 -15.82 4.73
N VAL A 241 -25.87 -15.22 5.46
CA VAL A 241 -25.73 -15.40 6.91
C VAL A 241 -26.94 -14.80 7.64
N ARG A 242 -27.33 -13.57 7.30
CA ARG A 242 -28.40 -12.83 8.00
C ARG A 242 -29.80 -13.35 7.71
N MET A 243 -30.06 -13.71 6.46
CA MET A 243 -31.35 -14.24 6.01
C MET A 243 -31.49 -15.75 6.26
N ARG A 244 -30.62 -16.32 7.09
CA ARG A 244 -30.58 -17.75 7.46
C ARG A 244 -30.49 -18.74 6.30
N ARG A 245 -30.15 -18.27 5.09
CA ARG A 245 -29.95 -19.14 3.92
C ARG A 245 -28.75 -20.07 4.11
N MET A 246 -27.79 -19.68 4.95
CA MET A 246 -26.66 -20.52 5.31
C MET A 246 -27.08 -21.81 6.04
N GLU A 247 -28.21 -21.83 6.76
CA GLU A 247 -28.73 -23.07 7.39
C GLU A 247 -29.06 -24.12 6.32
N VAL A 248 -29.74 -23.70 5.25
CA VAL A 248 -30.09 -24.57 4.12
C VAL A 248 -28.85 -25.03 3.36
N LEU A 249 -27.84 -24.17 3.22
CA LEU A 249 -26.58 -24.55 2.56
C LEU A 249 -25.78 -25.54 3.40
N LEU A 250 -25.76 -25.37 4.72
CA LEU A 250 -25.07 -26.29 5.64
C LEU A 250 -25.75 -27.66 5.77
N SER A 251 -27.03 -27.79 5.39
CA SER A 251 -27.70 -29.09 5.28
C SER A 251 -27.43 -29.83 3.96
N THR A 252 -26.74 -29.21 3.01
CA THR A 252 -26.33 -29.88 1.75
C THR A 252 -25.14 -30.81 2.00
N PRO A 253 -24.87 -31.81 1.13
CA PRO A 253 -23.70 -32.68 1.28
C PRO A 253 -22.35 -32.00 0.99
N LEU A 254 -22.31 -30.67 0.91
CA LEU A 254 -21.08 -29.91 0.68
C LEU A 254 -20.37 -29.63 2.00
N THR A 255 -19.04 -29.72 2.00
CA THR A 255 -18.23 -29.29 3.15
C THR A 255 -18.28 -27.78 3.31
N GLN A 256 -18.02 -27.28 4.53
CA GLN A 256 -17.96 -25.85 4.82
C GLN A 256 -16.95 -25.13 3.93
N GLU A 257 -15.78 -25.74 3.72
CA GLU A 257 -14.75 -25.27 2.80
C GLU A 257 -15.26 -25.23 1.36
N GLY A 258 -16.00 -26.26 0.93
CA GLY A 258 -16.59 -26.34 -0.41
C GLY A 258 -17.67 -25.28 -0.65
N ILE A 259 -18.51 -24.99 0.34
CA ILE A 259 -19.52 -23.92 0.29
C ILE A 259 -18.82 -22.57 0.13
N LEU A 260 -17.84 -22.27 0.99
CA LEU A 260 -17.11 -21.01 0.95
C LEU A 260 -16.34 -20.84 -0.37
N PHE A 261 -15.61 -21.87 -0.81
CA PHE A 261 -14.86 -21.86 -2.05
C PHE A 261 -15.76 -21.59 -3.26
N GLN A 262 -16.84 -22.36 -3.41
CA GLN A 262 -17.76 -22.18 -4.54
C GLN A 262 -18.44 -20.82 -4.53
N LYS A 263 -18.69 -20.24 -3.36
CA LYS A 263 -19.27 -18.92 -3.26
C LYS A 263 -18.29 -17.80 -3.59
N MET A 264 -17.03 -17.94 -3.17
CA MET A 264 -15.97 -16.95 -3.41
C MET A 264 -15.45 -16.98 -4.85
N LEU A 265 -15.30 -18.17 -5.43
CA LEU A 265 -14.66 -18.41 -6.73
C LEU A 265 -15.19 -17.52 -7.88
N PRO A 266 -16.51 -17.39 -8.14
CA PRO A 266 -16.97 -16.57 -9.27
C PRO A 266 -16.60 -15.09 -9.13
N TYR A 267 -16.57 -14.57 -7.90
CA TYR A 267 -16.16 -13.18 -7.64
C TYR A 267 -14.65 -13.01 -7.73
N LEU A 268 -13.88 -13.96 -7.22
CA LEU A 268 -12.42 -13.95 -7.32
C LEU A 268 -11.97 -14.01 -8.80
N LEU A 269 -12.58 -14.89 -9.60
CA LEU A 269 -12.30 -14.97 -11.04
C LEU A 269 -12.65 -13.67 -11.77
N LEU A 270 -13.76 -13.04 -11.41
CA LEU A 270 -14.13 -11.73 -11.96
C LEU A 270 -13.10 -10.65 -11.58
N ALA A 271 -12.61 -10.64 -10.34
CA ALA A 271 -11.56 -9.72 -9.92
C ALA A 271 -10.25 -9.93 -10.68
N PHE A 272 -9.83 -11.19 -10.91
CA PHE A 272 -8.68 -11.48 -11.76
C PHE A 272 -8.87 -11.05 -13.21
N LEU A 273 -10.07 -11.25 -13.77
CA LEU A 273 -10.39 -10.78 -15.12
C LEU A 273 -10.32 -9.25 -15.23
N ILE A 274 -10.86 -8.54 -14.23
CA ILE A 274 -10.78 -7.08 -14.17
C ILE A 274 -9.33 -6.61 -14.04
N THR A 275 -8.51 -7.31 -13.25
CA THR A 275 -7.07 -7.03 -13.09
C THR A 275 -6.28 -7.36 -14.36
N ALA A 276 -6.76 -8.30 -15.18
CA ALA A 276 -6.15 -8.64 -16.46
C ALA A 276 -6.29 -7.51 -17.49
N ILE A 277 -7.33 -6.67 -17.40
CA ILE A 277 -7.53 -5.53 -18.33
C ILE A 277 -6.34 -4.55 -18.30
N PRO A 278 -5.98 -3.93 -17.16
CA PRO A 278 -4.79 -3.07 -17.10
C PRO A 278 -3.50 -3.87 -17.36
N SER A 279 -3.44 -5.15 -16.98
CA SER A 279 -2.28 -6.02 -17.31
C SER A 279 -2.01 -6.07 -18.83
N LEU A 280 -3.07 -6.23 -19.63
CA LEU A 280 -2.98 -6.25 -21.09
C LEU A 280 -2.67 -4.86 -21.68
N ILE A 281 -3.24 -3.79 -21.11
CA ILE A 281 -3.01 -2.41 -21.56
C ILE A 281 -1.55 -2.00 -21.35
N PHE A 282 -0.96 -2.36 -20.21
CA PHE A 282 0.40 -1.96 -19.84
C PHE A 282 1.47 -3.00 -20.19
N GLY A 283 1.09 -4.17 -20.71
CA GLY A 283 2.04 -5.23 -21.07
C GLY A 283 2.76 -5.86 -19.86
N VAL A 284 2.15 -5.83 -18.67
CA VAL A 284 2.73 -6.38 -17.43
C VAL A 284 1.86 -7.52 -16.89
N ASN A 285 2.48 -8.46 -16.17
CA ASN A 285 1.76 -9.57 -15.52
C ASN A 285 1.07 -9.15 -14.21
N GLY A 286 0.22 -8.12 -14.25
CA GLY A 286 -0.45 -7.57 -13.06
C GLY A 286 -1.27 -8.58 -12.26
N VAL A 287 -1.87 -9.57 -12.92
CA VAL A 287 -2.62 -10.65 -12.25
C VAL A 287 -1.71 -11.46 -11.31
N LEU A 288 -0.47 -11.72 -11.70
CA LEU A 288 0.49 -12.47 -10.88
C LEU A 288 0.83 -11.69 -9.61
N TYR A 289 1.19 -10.40 -9.76
CA TYR A 289 1.53 -9.52 -8.63
C TYR A 289 0.36 -9.29 -7.67
N MET A 290 -0.87 -9.27 -8.20
CA MET A 290 -2.10 -9.01 -7.42
C MET A 290 -2.78 -10.29 -6.90
N ALA A 291 -2.29 -11.48 -7.24
CA ALA A 291 -2.91 -12.74 -6.82
C ALA A 291 -3.02 -12.86 -5.30
N SER A 292 -1.91 -12.72 -4.57
CA SER A 292 -1.90 -12.86 -3.11
C SER A 292 -2.59 -11.70 -2.37
N PRO A 293 -2.46 -10.41 -2.77
CA PRO A 293 -3.29 -9.33 -2.23
C PRO A 293 -4.79 -9.54 -2.40
N LEU A 294 -5.25 -9.93 -3.60
CA LEU A 294 -6.67 -10.13 -3.87
C LEU A 294 -7.21 -11.31 -3.06
N LEU A 295 -6.48 -12.42 -2.99
CA LEU A 295 -6.84 -13.56 -2.16
C LEU A 295 -7.01 -13.17 -0.68
N LEU A 296 -6.06 -12.40 -0.14
CA LEU A 296 -6.15 -11.89 1.23
C LEU A 296 -7.39 -11.01 1.44
N LEU A 297 -7.65 -10.06 0.55
CA LEU A 297 -8.81 -9.17 0.67
C LEU A 297 -10.13 -9.95 0.61
N PHE A 298 -10.28 -10.91 -0.32
CA PHE A 298 -11.47 -11.75 -0.42
C PHE A 298 -11.69 -12.60 0.83
N THR A 299 -10.63 -13.25 1.34
CA THR A 299 -10.73 -14.12 2.52
C THR A 299 -10.92 -13.35 3.81
N ALA A 300 -10.30 -12.17 3.95
CA ALA A 300 -10.54 -11.26 5.07
C ALA A 300 -11.99 -10.75 5.08
N GLN A 301 -12.51 -10.31 3.93
CA GLN A 301 -13.92 -9.91 3.85
C GLN A 301 -14.88 -11.07 4.09
N ALA A 302 -14.53 -12.29 3.65
CA ALA A 302 -15.32 -13.47 3.94
C ALA A 302 -15.38 -13.76 5.45
N PHE A 303 -14.24 -13.68 6.12
CA PHE A 303 -14.14 -13.83 7.56
C PHE A 303 -15.00 -12.81 8.30
N ILE A 304 -14.91 -11.53 7.92
CA ILE A 304 -15.67 -10.44 8.53
C ILE A 304 -17.18 -10.60 8.24
N ALA A 305 -17.57 -10.96 7.02
CA ALA A 305 -18.97 -11.17 6.65
C ALA A 305 -19.65 -12.29 7.46
N VAL A 306 -18.91 -13.36 7.76
CA VAL A 306 -19.39 -14.49 8.56
C VAL A 306 -19.44 -14.15 10.06
N ASN A 307 -18.47 -13.38 10.56
CA ASN A 307 -18.30 -13.14 11.99
C ASN A 307 -18.91 -11.84 12.54
N SER A 308 -19.32 -10.91 11.68
CA SER A 308 -19.96 -9.66 12.11
C SER A 308 -21.38 -9.88 12.61
N ARG A 309 -21.82 -9.14 13.64
CA ARG A 309 -23.16 -9.23 14.24
C ARG A 309 -24.20 -8.31 13.59
N SER A 310 -23.76 -7.20 13.01
CA SER A 310 -24.63 -6.27 12.26
C SER A 310 -24.02 -5.83 10.92
N TYR A 311 -24.83 -5.22 10.04
CA TYR A 311 -24.31 -4.59 8.80
C TYR A 311 -23.41 -3.39 9.10
N ARG A 312 -23.66 -2.66 10.20
CA ARG A 312 -22.81 -1.55 10.64
C ARG A 312 -21.43 -2.03 11.07
N GLU A 313 -21.37 -3.10 11.86
CA GLU A 313 -20.10 -3.72 12.28
C GLU A 313 -19.34 -4.30 11.08
N LEU A 314 -20.05 -4.98 10.17
CA LEU A 314 -19.49 -5.50 8.92
C LEU A 314 -18.82 -4.40 8.08
N THR A 315 -19.56 -3.32 7.79
CA THR A 315 -19.07 -2.23 6.94
C THR A 315 -17.89 -1.50 7.58
N PHE A 316 -17.94 -1.27 8.90
CA PHE A 316 -16.83 -0.71 9.65
C PHE A 316 -15.57 -1.58 9.57
N LEU A 317 -15.70 -2.89 9.85
CA LEU A 317 -14.56 -3.81 9.84
C LEU A 317 -13.98 -3.99 8.43
N ILE A 318 -14.82 -4.10 7.40
CA ILE A 318 -14.34 -4.13 6.01
C ILE A 318 -13.55 -2.87 5.68
N LEU A 319 -14.03 -1.69 6.08
CA LEU A 319 -13.35 -0.42 5.82
C LEU A 319 -11.98 -0.39 6.51
N VAL A 320 -11.91 -0.72 7.80
CA VAL A 320 -10.65 -0.75 8.57
C VAL A 320 -9.68 -1.78 7.98
N THR A 321 -10.14 -3.00 7.69
CA THR A 321 -9.28 -4.05 7.13
C THR A 321 -8.78 -3.71 5.73
N ASN A 322 -9.63 -3.16 4.86
CA ASN A 322 -9.21 -2.70 3.54
C ASN A 322 -8.16 -1.59 3.66
N LEU A 323 -8.34 -0.64 4.60
CA LEU A 323 -7.35 0.40 4.85
C LEU A 323 -6.01 -0.17 5.28
N LEU A 324 -5.99 -1.08 6.27
CA LEU A 324 -4.76 -1.72 6.74
C LEU A 324 -4.05 -2.48 5.61
N VAL A 325 -4.78 -3.30 4.86
CA VAL A 325 -4.20 -4.05 3.73
C VAL A 325 -3.67 -3.08 2.66
N MET A 326 -4.39 -2.00 2.34
CA MET A 326 -3.91 -1.01 1.38
C MET A 326 -2.65 -0.30 1.86
N VAL A 327 -2.56 0.06 3.14
CA VAL A 327 -1.33 0.62 3.72
C VAL A 327 -0.18 -0.38 3.62
N TYR A 328 -0.38 -1.64 3.98
CA TYR A 328 0.64 -2.69 3.83
C TYR A 328 1.11 -2.85 2.38
N LEU A 329 0.21 -2.78 1.41
CA LEU A 329 0.56 -2.95 0.00
C LEU A 329 1.28 -1.71 -0.58
N VAL A 330 0.81 -0.52 -0.24
CA VAL A 330 1.26 0.73 -0.88
C VAL A 330 2.46 1.33 -0.17
N LEU A 331 2.51 1.30 1.16
CA LEU A 331 3.54 2.01 1.92
C LEU A 331 4.96 1.52 1.63
N PRO A 332 5.26 0.20 1.56
CA PRO A 332 6.60 -0.28 1.19
C PRO A 332 6.98 0.15 -0.23
N SER A 333 5.99 0.26 -1.12
CA SER A 333 6.21 0.60 -2.53
C SER A 333 6.68 2.04 -2.74
N VAL A 334 6.40 2.94 -1.78
CA VAL A 334 6.93 4.32 -1.75
C VAL A 334 8.46 4.32 -1.61
N PHE A 335 9.00 3.29 -0.95
CA PHE A 335 10.43 3.12 -0.70
C PHE A 335 11.11 2.20 -1.72
N SER A 336 10.52 2.04 -2.93
CA SER A 336 11.05 1.15 -3.97
C SER A 336 12.53 1.39 -4.24
N GLY A 337 13.32 0.32 -4.15
CA GLY A 337 14.79 0.35 -4.27
C GLY A 337 15.52 0.23 -2.94
N LEU A 338 14.80 0.31 -1.81
CA LEU A 338 15.31 -0.09 -0.49
C LEU A 338 14.91 -1.54 -0.17
N PRO A 339 15.73 -2.31 0.58
CA PRO A 339 15.40 -3.70 0.94
C PRO A 339 14.05 -3.86 1.65
N LEU A 340 13.62 -2.84 2.42
CA LEU A 340 12.34 -2.84 3.12
C LEU A 340 11.13 -2.81 2.18
N SER A 341 11.31 -2.38 0.93
CA SER A 341 10.23 -2.30 -0.06
C SER A 341 9.79 -3.67 -0.60
N ASP A 342 10.66 -4.69 -0.49
CA ASP A 342 10.42 -6.03 -1.04
C ASP A 342 9.39 -6.84 -0.24
N VAL A 343 8.88 -6.30 0.87
CA VAL A 343 7.83 -6.92 1.69
C VAL A 343 6.46 -6.91 0.99
N SER A 344 6.23 -5.99 0.04
CA SER A 344 4.95 -5.85 -0.67
C SER A 344 5.02 -6.37 -2.12
N PRO A 345 4.08 -7.22 -2.55
CA PRO A 345 3.96 -7.61 -3.96
C PRO A 345 3.72 -6.44 -4.93
N VAL A 346 3.13 -5.33 -4.45
CA VAL A 346 2.86 -4.16 -5.28
C VAL A 346 4.14 -3.43 -5.67
N THR A 347 5.19 -3.50 -4.84
CA THR A 347 6.52 -2.98 -5.19
C THR A 347 7.01 -3.61 -6.49
N PHE A 348 6.83 -4.93 -6.65
CA PHE A 348 7.23 -5.64 -7.87
C PHE A 348 6.35 -5.32 -9.09
N LEU A 349 5.06 -5.02 -8.88
CA LEU A 349 4.22 -4.46 -9.94
C LEU A 349 4.78 -3.10 -10.42
N LEU A 350 5.17 -2.21 -9.50
CA LEU A 350 5.74 -0.90 -9.85
C LEU A 350 7.08 -1.04 -10.57
N ARG A 351 7.95 -1.97 -10.15
CA ARG A 351 9.20 -2.29 -10.84
C ARG A 351 8.95 -2.80 -12.26
N SER A 352 8.02 -3.74 -12.43
CA SER A 352 7.62 -4.25 -13.75
C SER A 352 7.04 -3.15 -14.65
N LEU A 353 6.19 -2.27 -14.12
CA LEU A 353 5.68 -1.09 -14.86
C LEU A 353 6.80 -0.09 -15.21
N SER A 354 7.92 -0.14 -14.51
CA SER A 354 9.11 0.67 -14.78
C SER A 354 10.04 0.04 -15.82
N GLY A 355 9.74 -1.17 -16.29
CA GLY A 355 10.61 -1.94 -17.19
C GLY A 355 11.74 -2.68 -16.50
N GLU A 356 11.71 -2.82 -15.17
CA GLU A 356 12.72 -3.56 -14.42
C GLU A 356 12.44 -5.07 -14.42
N GLU A 357 13.51 -5.86 -14.47
CA GLU A 357 13.41 -7.30 -14.32
C GLU A 357 13.09 -7.67 -12.87
N VAL A 358 12.02 -8.45 -12.68
CA VAL A 358 11.59 -8.91 -11.37
C VAL A 358 12.03 -10.36 -11.16
N SER A 359 12.80 -10.61 -10.10
CA SER A 359 13.12 -11.97 -9.69
C SER A 359 11.87 -12.69 -9.16
N ILE A 360 11.67 -13.93 -9.62
CA ILE A 360 10.58 -14.80 -9.16
C ILE A 360 10.75 -15.14 -7.67
N THR A 361 12.00 -15.23 -7.18
CA THR A 361 12.25 -15.50 -5.76
C THR A 361 11.71 -14.37 -4.89
N ASP A 362 11.99 -13.13 -5.26
CA ASP A 362 11.65 -11.96 -4.45
C ASP A 362 10.13 -11.72 -4.47
N LEU A 363 9.51 -11.99 -5.62
CA LEU A 363 8.05 -12.04 -5.73
C LEU A 363 7.43 -13.13 -4.85
N ALA A 364 8.04 -14.32 -4.79
CA ALA A 364 7.57 -15.39 -3.91
C ALA A 364 7.71 -14.99 -2.43
N PHE A 365 8.82 -14.35 -2.04
CA PHE A 365 9.03 -13.86 -0.67
C PHE A 365 7.98 -12.83 -0.24
N SER A 366 7.59 -11.92 -1.12
CA SER A 366 6.52 -10.97 -0.82
C SER A 366 5.12 -11.59 -0.85
N SER A 367 4.89 -12.62 -1.66
CA SER A 367 3.57 -13.22 -1.87
C SER A 367 3.22 -14.34 -0.89
N ILE A 368 4.19 -15.13 -0.43
CA ILE A 368 3.99 -16.26 0.49
C ILE A 368 3.32 -15.83 1.81
N PRO A 369 3.73 -14.71 2.46
CA PRO A 369 3.06 -14.24 3.66
C PRO A 369 1.57 -13.97 3.44
N LEU A 370 1.23 -13.18 2.42
CA LEU A 370 -0.16 -12.84 2.13
C LEU A 370 -0.99 -14.06 1.71
N ALA A 371 -0.41 -14.97 0.92
CA ALA A 371 -1.05 -16.21 0.54
C ALA A 371 -1.31 -17.12 1.75
N THR A 372 -0.37 -17.19 2.70
CA THR A 372 -0.54 -17.98 3.94
C THR A 372 -1.62 -17.37 4.83
N ILE A 373 -1.60 -16.06 5.08
CA ILE A 373 -2.65 -15.37 5.83
C ILE A 373 -4.01 -15.61 5.17
N SER A 374 -4.09 -15.47 3.84
CA SER A 374 -5.30 -15.74 3.08
C SER A 374 -5.80 -17.17 3.28
N ALA A 375 -4.92 -18.17 3.21
CA ALA A 375 -5.27 -19.56 3.42
C ALA A 375 -5.75 -19.81 4.86
N THR A 376 -5.11 -19.20 5.86
CA THR A 376 -5.52 -19.26 7.26
C THR A 376 -6.90 -18.63 7.46
N LEU A 377 -7.14 -17.43 6.93
CA LEU A 377 -8.43 -16.76 7.03
C LEU A 377 -9.54 -17.53 6.30
N PHE A 378 -9.25 -18.10 5.13
CA PHE A 378 -10.18 -18.99 4.44
C PHE A 378 -10.57 -20.18 5.33
N TYR A 379 -9.58 -20.86 5.90
CA TYR A 379 -9.78 -22.00 6.79
C TYR A 379 -10.59 -21.62 8.04
N LEU A 380 -10.22 -20.53 8.72
CA LEU A 380 -10.93 -20.03 9.90
C LEU A 380 -12.37 -19.59 9.55
N THR A 381 -12.58 -19.00 8.38
CA THR A 381 -13.92 -18.65 7.89
C THR A 381 -14.77 -19.90 7.71
N ALA A 382 -14.23 -20.94 7.05
CA ALA A 382 -14.94 -22.21 6.88
C ALA A 382 -15.30 -22.84 8.23
N ARG A 383 -14.38 -22.84 9.20
CA ARG A 383 -14.65 -23.32 10.56
C ARG A 383 -15.67 -22.47 11.33
N SER A 384 -15.79 -21.19 10.99
CA SER A 384 -16.79 -20.28 11.54
C SER A 384 -18.20 -20.55 10.98
N LEU A 385 -18.34 -21.26 9.86
CA LEU A 385 -19.64 -21.62 9.25
C LEU A 385 -20.35 -22.76 9.99
N LYS A 386 -20.51 -22.64 11.31
CA LYS A 386 -21.34 -23.50 12.15
C LYS A 386 -22.55 -22.71 12.62
N ILE A 387 -23.72 -23.33 12.69
CA ILE A 387 -24.98 -22.67 13.13
C ILE A 387 -24.80 -22.00 14.50
N GLU A 388 -24.13 -22.68 15.42
CA GLU A 388 -23.82 -22.18 16.76
C GLU A 388 -22.98 -20.88 16.74
N ASN A 389 -22.03 -20.78 15.80
CA ASN A 389 -21.16 -19.62 15.69
C ASN A 389 -21.88 -18.49 14.95
N LEU A 390 -22.54 -18.77 13.82
CA LEU A 390 -23.18 -17.76 12.98
C LEU A 390 -24.16 -16.87 13.77
N TYR A 391 -24.98 -17.46 14.63
CA TYR A 391 -26.02 -16.76 15.38
C TYR A 391 -25.65 -16.42 16.83
N SER A 392 -24.39 -16.64 17.22
CA SER A 392 -23.89 -16.26 18.54
C SER A 392 -23.89 -14.73 18.74
N PRO A 393 -24.16 -14.20 19.95
CA PRO A 393 -24.03 -12.76 20.21
C PRO A 393 -22.57 -12.29 20.39
N THR A 394 -21.61 -13.21 20.34
CA THR A 394 -20.17 -12.96 20.56
C THR A 394 -19.56 -12.01 19.55
N SER A 395 -18.59 -11.21 20.01
CA SER A 395 -17.90 -10.21 19.18
C SER A 395 -17.04 -10.88 18.08
N PRO A 396 -16.74 -10.19 16.96
CA PRO A 396 -15.91 -10.74 15.89
C PRO A 396 -14.52 -11.20 16.36
N LEU A 397 -13.89 -10.46 17.27
CA LEU A 397 -12.59 -10.82 17.84
C LEU A 397 -12.70 -12.08 18.72
N GLU A 398 -13.74 -12.16 19.56
CA GLU A 398 -13.98 -13.34 20.40
C GLU A 398 -14.26 -14.59 19.54
N ARG A 399 -15.00 -14.44 18.44
CA ARG A 399 -15.21 -15.51 17.46
C ARG A 399 -13.92 -15.90 16.75
N PHE A 400 -13.05 -14.94 16.42
CA PHE A 400 -11.73 -15.23 15.87
C PHE A 400 -10.93 -16.11 16.84
N VAL A 401 -10.80 -15.69 18.10
CA VAL A 401 -10.07 -16.44 19.14
C VAL A 401 -10.70 -17.83 19.35
N LYS A 402 -12.02 -17.90 19.52
CA LYS A 402 -12.75 -19.17 19.66
C LYS A 402 -12.46 -20.12 18.49
N THR A 403 -12.56 -19.62 17.26
CA THR A 403 -12.33 -20.43 16.06
C THR A 403 -10.87 -20.86 15.92
N LEU A 404 -9.92 -19.99 16.29
CA LEU A 404 -8.49 -20.30 16.31
C LEU A 404 -8.18 -21.40 17.34
N THR A 405 -8.73 -21.29 18.54
CA THR A 405 -8.62 -22.30 19.60
C THR A 405 -9.26 -23.63 19.20
N GLU A 406 -10.47 -23.63 18.62
CA GLU A 406 -11.13 -24.85 18.12
C GLU A 406 -10.36 -25.53 16.99
N SER A 407 -9.67 -24.74 16.16
CA SER A 407 -8.83 -25.24 15.07
C SER A 407 -7.59 -25.96 15.59
N ALA A 408 -7.12 -25.60 16.78
CA ALA A 408 -6.00 -26.21 17.48
C ALA A 408 -6.40 -27.47 18.29
N SER A 409 -7.25 -28.34 17.75
CA SER A 409 -7.77 -29.50 18.51
C SER A 409 -6.68 -30.54 18.87
N THR A 410 -5.71 -30.77 17.98
CA THR A 410 -4.60 -31.72 18.18
C THR A 410 -3.25 -31.00 18.17
N ASP A 411 -2.23 -31.61 18.77
CA ASP A 411 -0.88 -31.02 18.82
C ASP A 411 -0.36 -30.70 17.41
N LEU A 412 -0.57 -31.60 16.44
CA LEU A 412 -0.20 -31.37 15.04
C LEU A 412 -0.94 -30.17 14.42
N ARG A 413 -2.24 -30.01 14.70
CA ARG A 413 -2.99 -28.85 14.20
C ARG A 413 -2.52 -27.57 14.87
N ALA A 414 -2.20 -27.58 16.16
CA ALA A 414 -1.61 -26.44 16.82
C ALA A 414 -0.22 -26.08 16.28
N PHE A 415 0.61 -27.07 15.92
CA PHE A 415 1.88 -26.83 15.25
C PHE A 415 1.69 -26.07 13.94
N VAL A 416 0.80 -26.58 13.07
CA VAL A 416 0.52 -25.97 11.76
C VAL A 416 -0.13 -24.59 11.90
N MET A 417 -1.07 -24.43 12.84
CA MET A 417 -1.68 -23.13 13.12
C MET A 417 -0.69 -22.15 13.74
N ALA A 418 0.28 -22.60 14.53
CA ALA A 418 1.34 -21.75 15.06
C ALA A 418 2.25 -21.25 13.93
N MET A 419 2.68 -22.14 13.03
CA MET A 419 3.43 -21.75 11.82
C MET A 419 2.67 -20.69 11.00
N ALA A 420 1.38 -20.92 10.75
CA ALA A 420 0.56 -20.01 9.97
C ALA A 420 0.31 -18.66 10.68
N SER A 421 0.23 -18.67 12.02
CA SER A 421 0.00 -17.48 12.83
C SER A 421 1.18 -16.51 12.80
N VAL A 422 2.42 -16.98 12.54
CA VAL A 422 3.59 -16.11 12.37
C VAL A 422 3.34 -15.07 11.28
N PHE A 423 2.72 -15.45 10.17
CA PHE A 423 2.44 -14.52 9.08
C PHE A 423 1.40 -13.46 9.45
N ILE A 424 0.43 -13.82 10.29
CA ILE A 424 -0.51 -12.85 10.87
C ILE A 424 0.22 -11.90 11.83
N ALA A 425 1.13 -12.44 12.65
CA ALA A 425 1.96 -11.66 13.57
C ALA A 425 2.80 -10.64 12.80
N LEU A 426 3.57 -11.08 11.81
CA LEU A 426 4.39 -10.23 10.94
C LEU A 426 3.57 -9.14 10.23
N PHE A 427 2.38 -9.47 9.74
CA PHE A 427 1.49 -8.49 9.13
C PHE A 427 1.05 -7.40 10.13
N LEU A 428 0.78 -7.76 11.39
CA LEU A 428 0.41 -6.79 12.43
C LEU A 428 1.62 -5.99 12.94
N GLU A 429 2.76 -6.66 13.12
CA GLU A 429 4.03 -6.08 13.56
C GLU A 429 4.60 -5.09 12.56
N PHE A 430 4.36 -5.31 11.26
CA PHE A 430 4.66 -4.34 10.21
C PHE A 430 4.15 -2.94 10.60
N PHE A 431 2.91 -2.82 11.07
CA PHE A 431 2.35 -1.52 11.46
C PHE A 431 3.02 -0.95 12.71
N LEU A 432 3.45 -1.79 13.65
CA LEU A 432 4.20 -1.33 14.84
C LEU A 432 5.52 -0.67 14.44
N LEU A 433 6.21 -1.18 13.42
CA LEU A 433 7.44 -0.57 12.92
C LEU A 433 7.18 0.85 12.41
N PHE A 434 6.14 1.07 11.60
CA PHE A 434 5.83 2.40 11.07
C PHE A 434 5.39 3.39 12.16
N PHE A 435 4.54 2.96 13.10
CA PHE A 435 4.13 3.82 14.20
C PHE A 435 5.29 4.10 15.16
N GLY A 436 6.11 3.11 15.44
CA GLY A 436 7.27 3.25 16.32
C GLY A 436 8.29 4.26 15.76
N LEU A 437 8.53 4.28 14.46
CA LEU A 437 9.46 5.25 13.83
C LEU A 437 9.01 6.72 13.96
N SER A 438 7.76 6.96 14.36
CA SER A 438 7.22 8.32 14.58
C SER A 438 7.46 8.85 16.02
N VAL A 439 8.07 8.05 16.90
CA VAL A 439 8.29 8.31 18.34
C VAL A 439 9.80 8.38 18.62
N PRO A 440 10.29 9.10 19.66
CA PRO A 440 11.72 9.14 19.96
C PRO A 440 12.37 7.76 20.06
N LEU A 441 13.58 7.62 19.51
CA LEU A 441 14.26 6.33 19.24
C LEU A 441 14.24 5.35 20.43
N VAL A 442 14.63 5.77 21.62
CA VAL A 442 14.72 4.87 22.79
C VAL A 442 13.35 4.37 23.23
N THR A 443 12.35 5.27 23.28
CA THR A 443 10.96 4.89 23.60
C THR A 443 10.32 4.06 22.50
N SER A 444 10.72 4.29 21.24
CA SER A 444 10.24 3.56 20.08
C SER A 444 10.60 2.08 20.16
N TYR A 445 11.87 1.74 20.44
CA TYR A 445 12.29 0.35 20.55
C TYR A 445 11.54 -0.41 21.65
N ALA A 446 11.38 0.19 22.84
CA ALA A 446 10.63 -0.46 23.92
C ALA A 446 9.17 -0.71 23.54
N VAL A 447 8.49 0.27 22.91
CA VAL A 447 7.10 0.14 22.48
C VAL A 447 6.94 -0.91 21.38
N ILE A 448 7.84 -0.93 20.39
CA ILE A 448 7.84 -1.94 19.33
C ILE A 448 8.04 -3.34 19.92
N MET A 449 9.05 -3.53 20.76
CA MET A 449 9.36 -4.84 21.36
C MET A 449 8.23 -5.35 22.25
N LEU A 450 7.57 -4.45 23.00
CA LEU A 450 6.39 -4.80 23.77
C LEU A 450 5.23 -5.19 22.86
N GLY A 451 4.99 -4.43 21.80
CA GLY A 451 3.94 -4.71 20.83
C GLY A 451 4.12 -6.06 20.12
N VAL A 452 5.35 -6.38 19.69
CA VAL A 452 5.71 -7.69 19.11
C VAL A 452 5.42 -8.81 20.13
N ALA A 453 5.93 -8.68 21.36
CA ALA A 453 5.69 -9.67 22.41
C ALA A 453 4.19 -9.88 22.69
N VAL A 454 3.40 -8.80 22.74
CA VAL A 454 1.94 -8.86 22.92
C VAL A 454 1.26 -9.62 21.78
N ILE A 455 1.58 -9.31 20.52
CA ILE A 455 0.96 -9.93 19.34
C ILE A 455 1.31 -11.42 19.28
N GLU A 456 2.60 -11.75 19.40
CA GLU A 456 3.06 -13.13 19.29
C GLU A 456 2.52 -14.01 20.42
N GLU A 457 2.61 -13.53 21.67
CA GLU A 457 2.13 -14.30 22.81
C GLU A 457 0.61 -14.43 22.79
N PHE A 458 -0.12 -13.48 22.21
CA PHE A 458 -1.58 -13.60 22.06
C PHE A 458 -1.95 -14.74 21.12
N LEU A 459 -1.25 -14.88 19.99
CA LEU A 459 -1.47 -15.96 19.04
C LEU A 459 -1.04 -17.32 19.63
N LYS A 460 0.16 -17.40 20.22
CA LYS A 460 0.65 -18.65 20.85
C LYS A 460 -0.25 -19.09 22.01
N SER A 461 -0.61 -18.19 22.92
CA SER A 461 -1.48 -18.49 24.06
C SER A 461 -2.86 -19.00 23.62
N SER A 462 -3.44 -18.44 22.56
CA SER A 462 -4.72 -18.89 21.99
C SER A 462 -4.69 -20.33 21.49
N LEU A 463 -3.54 -20.78 20.97
CA LEU A 463 -3.31 -22.14 20.47
C LEU A 463 -2.95 -23.15 21.57
N ILE A 464 -2.38 -22.68 22.68
CA ILE A 464 -2.03 -23.50 23.85
C ILE A 464 -3.23 -23.68 24.79
N TYR A 465 -4.10 -22.67 24.89
CA TYR A 465 -5.25 -22.65 25.79
C TYR A 465 -6.14 -23.90 25.80
N PRO A 466 -6.50 -24.52 24.65
CA PRO A 466 -7.43 -25.67 24.66
C PRO A 466 -6.82 -26.91 25.33
N VAL A 467 -5.50 -27.06 25.32
CA VAL A 467 -4.79 -28.17 25.98
C VAL A 467 -3.56 -27.62 26.70
N LYS A 468 -3.75 -27.18 27.96
CA LYS A 468 -2.71 -26.57 28.82
C LYS A 468 -1.65 -27.57 29.30
N SER A 469 -0.95 -28.19 28.35
CA SER A 469 0.09 -29.20 28.57
C SER A 469 1.46 -28.69 28.13
N VAL A 470 2.50 -29.21 28.78
CA VAL A 470 3.91 -28.93 28.44
C VAL A 470 4.19 -29.34 26.99
N ARG A 471 3.67 -30.49 26.55
CA ARG A 471 3.80 -30.96 25.18
C ARG A 471 3.20 -29.96 24.18
N ARG A 472 1.98 -29.47 24.44
CA ARG A 472 1.31 -28.50 23.57
C ARG A 472 2.10 -27.19 23.46
N ALA A 473 2.61 -26.68 24.59
CA ALA A 473 3.45 -25.48 24.62
C ALA A 473 4.69 -25.62 23.75
N ILE A 474 5.43 -26.73 23.89
CA ILE A 474 6.62 -27.00 23.08
C ILE A 474 6.24 -27.12 21.60
N THR A 475 5.14 -27.81 21.28
CA THR A 475 4.67 -27.94 19.90
C THR A 475 4.32 -26.59 19.26
N VAL A 476 3.63 -25.71 19.99
CA VAL A 476 3.30 -24.36 19.50
C VAL A 476 4.57 -23.51 19.34
N ALA A 477 5.48 -23.55 20.32
CA ALA A 477 6.76 -22.84 20.27
C ALA A 477 7.60 -23.27 19.06
N LEU A 478 7.70 -24.58 18.81
CA LEU A 478 8.42 -25.11 17.65
C LEU A 478 7.77 -24.69 16.33
N GLY A 479 6.45 -24.74 16.23
CA GLY A 479 5.74 -24.31 15.03
C GLY A 479 5.99 -22.83 14.72
N PHE A 480 5.92 -21.98 15.75
CA PHE A 480 6.20 -20.56 15.61
C PHE A 480 7.65 -20.31 15.17
N PHE A 481 8.62 -20.90 15.87
CA PHE A 481 10.05 -20.77 15.56
C PHE A 481 10.41 -21.23 14.13
N VAL A 482 9.88 -22.38 13.69
CA VAL A 482 10.18 -22.92 12.35
C VAL A 482 9.70 -21.98 11.25
N ALA A 483 8.51 -21.40 11.39
CA ALA A 483 8.00 -20.46 10.38
C ALA A 483 8.76 -19.13 10.41
N GLU A 484 9.04 -18.58 11.60
CA GLU A 484 9.77 -17.33 11.74
C GLU A 484 11.19 -17.41 11.16
N LYS A 485 11.97 -18.42 11.56
CA LYS A 485 13.33 -18.58 11.03
C LYS A 485 13.34 -19.04 9.58
N GLY A 486 12.34 -19.82 9.16
CA GLY A 486 12.16 -20.23 7.77
C GLY A 486 12.09 -19.07 6.79
N LEU A 487 11.46 -17.95 7.18
CA LEU A 487 11.41 -16.74 6.35
C LEU A 487 12.78 -16.07 6.19
N LEU A 488 13.56 -16.05 7.27
CA LEU A 488 14.84 -15.38 7.31
C LEU A 488 15.94 -16.15 6.56
N LEU A 489 15.79 -17.48 6.35
CA LEU A 489 16.75 -18.33 5.61
C LEU A 489 17.15 -17.79 4.22
N SER A 490 16.26 -17.04 3.58
CA SER A 490 16.49 -16.44 2.27
C SER A 490 17.37 -15.21 2.30
N VAL A 491 17.24 -14.41 3.34
CA VAL A 491 18.00 -13.18 3.59
C VAL A 491 19.43 -13.52 4.00
N PHE A 492 19.66 -14.67 4.62
CA PHE A 492 20.99 -15.09 5.09
C PHE A 492 21.98 -15.54 4.02
N LYS A 493 21.59 -15.62 2.75
CA LYS A 493 22.57 -15.86 1.67
C LYS A 493 23.67 -14.78 1.66
N ASP A 494 23.34 -13.59 2.16
CA ASP A 494 24.24 -12.43 2.13
C ASP A 494 24.91 -12.13 3.48
N TYR A 495 24.53 -12.82 4.57
CA TYR A 495 25.05 -12.55 5.93
C TYR A 495 25.79 -13.77 6.49
N SER A 496 27.09 -13.86 6.21
CA SER A 496 27.97 -14.99 6.55
C SER A 496 28.46 -15.02 8.02
N ILE A 497 28.08 -14.06 8.86
CA ILE A 497 28.76 -13.81 10.16
C ILE A 497 27.85 -14.04 11.40
N VAL A 498 26.54 -14.23 11.26
CA VAL A 498 25.69 -14.37 12.46
C VAL A 498 25.91 -15.72 13.14
N LEU A 499 26.31 -15.70 14.41
CA LEU A 499 26.54 -16.89 15.23
C LEU A 499 25.25 -17.74 15.30
N PRO A 500 25.31 -19.07 15.08
CA PRO A 500 24.13 -19.94 15.12
C PRO A 500 23.35 -19.85 16.44
N GLY A 501 24.03 -19.47 17.54
CA GLY A 501 23.42 -19.27 18.85
C GLY A 501 22.42 -18.11 18.89
N GLU A 502 22.83 -16.93 18.43
CA GLU A 502 22.01 -15.70 18.35
C GLU A 502 20.82 -15.88 17.41
N LEU A 503 21.01 -16.62 16.34
CA LEU A 503 20.00 -16.76 15.31
C LEU A 503 18.97 -17.86 15.59
N PHE A 504 19.40 -18.99 16.15
CA PHE A 504 18.55 -20.17 16.31
C PHE A 504 18.32 -20.55 17.77
N ILE A 505 19.37 -20.66 18.58
CA ILE A 505 19.26 -21.23 19.93
C ILE A 505 18.51 -20.29 20.87
N PHE A 506 18.92 -19.02 20.95
CA PHE A 506 18.31 -18.08 21.89
C PHE A 506 16.83 -17.77 21.54
N PRO A 507 16.45 -17.52 20.27
CA PRO A 507 15.04 -17.37 19.91
C PRO A 507 14.24 -18.63 20.21
N LEU A 508 14.76 -19.83 19.91
CA LEU A 508 14.07 -21.08 20.23
C LEU A 508 13.82 -21.22 21.74
N LEU A 509 14.84 -20.96 22.56
CA LEU A 509 14.71 -20.97 24.02
C LEU A 509 13.66 -19.96 24.48
N LEU A 510 13.59 -18.78 23.86
CA LEU A 510 12.57 -17.80 24.16
C LEU A 510 11.16 -18.33 23.90
N HIS A 511 10.86 -18.81 22.68
CA HIS A 511 9.51 -19.30 22.37
C HIS A 511 9.12 -20.47 23.28
N VAL A 512 10.06 -21.37 23.58
CA VAL A 512 9.80 -22.50 24.48
C VAL A 512 9.54 -22.02 25.90
N THR A 513 10.37 -21.13 26.45
CA THR A 513 10.23 -20.63 27.82
C THR A 513 8.98 -19.78 28.02
N SER A 514 8.65 -18.88 27.08
CA SER A 514 7.42 -18.08 27.15
C SER A 514 6.17 -18.97 27.05
N SER A 515 6.15 -19.92 26.11
CA SER A 515 5.03 -20.86 25.92
C SER A 515 4.84 -21.80 27.12
N LEU A 516 5.94 -22.31 27.71
CA LEU A 516 5.89 -23.13 28.92
C LEU A 516 5.36 -22.35 30.12
N THR A 517 5.84 -21.11 30.28
CA THR A 517 5.36 -20.22 31.34
C THR A 517 3.86 -19.99 31.22
N PHE A 518 3.37 -19.69 30.00
CA PHE A 518 1.94 -19.60 29.75
C PHE A 518 1.20 -20.89 30.13
N ALA A 519 1.66 -22.07 29.67
CA ALA A 519 0.98 -23.33 29.93
C ALA A 519 0.91 -23.71 31.42
N ILE A 520 1.92 -23.36 32.22
CA ILE A 520 1.97 -23.64 33.66
C ILE A 520 1.08 -22.65 34.43
N VAL A 521 1.27 -21.34 34.20
CA VAL A 521 0.59 -20.29 34.98
C VAL A 521 -0.88 -20.16 34.59
N SER A 522 -1.23 -20.39 33.32
CA SER A 522 -2.63 -20.34 32.84
C SER A 522 -3.54 -21.42 33.41
N ARG A 523 -3.00 -22.39 34.16
CA ARG A 523 -3.78 -23.34 34.97
C ARG A 523 -4.51 -22.65 36.11
N ARG A 524 -3.93 -21.58 36.66
CA ARG A 524 -4.54 -20.76 37.71
C ARG A 524 -5.38 -19.64 37.12
N ASP A 525 -4.79 -18.83 36.25
CA ASP A 525 -5.48 -17.71 35.59
C ASP A 525 -4.85 -17.47 34.20
N TRP A 526 -5.69 -17.41 33.16
CA TRP A 526 -5.25 -17.13 31.80
C TRP A 526 -4.53 -15.78 31.67
N ARG A 527 -5.05 -14.74 32.32
CA ARG A 527 -4.50 -13.37 32.24
C ARG A 527 -3.11 -13.32 32.84
N LEU A 528 -2.91 -13.95 34.00
CA LEU A 528 -1.60 -14.03 34.64
C LEU A 528 -0.60 -14.80 33.78
N GLY A 529 -1.03 -15.92 33.18
CA GLY A 529 -0.17 -16.70 32.29
C GLY A 529 0.23 -15.92 31.04
N TYR A 530 -0.71 -15.20 30.44
CA TYR A 530 -0.46 -14.35 29.28
C TYR A 530 0.51 -13.21 29.61
N LEU A 531 0.25 -12.46 30.69
CA LEU A 531 1.12 -11.35 31.12
C LEU A 531 2.55 -11.83 31.46
N ALA A 532 2.68 -12.99 32.12
CA ALA A 532 3.99 -13.55 32.43
C ALA A 532 4.77 -13.95 31.17
N ALA A 533 4.10 -14.55 30.17
CA ALA A 533 4.71 -14.90 28.90
C ALA A 533 5.15 -13.65 28.12
N VAL A 534 4.29 -12.62 28.06
CA VAL A 534 4.61 -11.33 27.44
C VAL A 534 5.79 -10.67 28.13
N ALA A 535 5.85 -10.68 29.47
CA ALA A 535 6.95 -10.06 30.22
C ALA A 535 8.30 -10.75 29.93
N ILE A 536 8.34 -12.09 29.89
CA ILE A 536 9.55 -12.85 29.53
C ILE A 536 9.98 -12.53 28.10
N HIS A 537 9.03 -12.55 27.17
CA HIS A 537 9.29 -12.28 25.76
C HIS A 537 9.81 -10.85 25.57
N PHE A 538 9.12 -9.86 26.11
CA PHE A 538 9.54 -8.47 26.08
C PHE A 538 10.93 -8.27 26.71
N ALA A 539 11.19 -8.84 27.88
CA ALA A 539 12.48 -8.69 28.55
C ALA A 539 13.65 -9.23 27.70
N TYR A 540 13.44 -10.35 27.01
CA TYR A 540 14.42 -10.88 26.08
C TYR A 540 14.59 -9.95 24.86
N ASN A 541 13.50 -9.58 24.18
CA ASN A 541 13.55 -8.76 22.97
C ASN A 541 14.15 -7.38 23.23
N TYR A 542 13.81 -6.76 24.35
CA TYR A 542 14.37 -5.49 24.76
C TYR A 542 15.84 -5.63 25.19
N GLY A 543 16.17 -6.71 25.92
CA GLY A 543 17.54 -6.98 26.35
C GLY A 543 18.50 -7.20 25.19
N THR A 544 18.09 -7.94 24.15
CA THR A 544 18.90 -8.15 22.95
C THR A 544 19.15 -6.85 22.19
N VAL A 545 18.15 -5.98 22.07
CA VAL A 545 18.29 -4.69 21.39
C VAL A 545 19.17 -3.71 22.17
N VAL A 546 19.11 -3.69 23.50
CA VAL A 546 19.93 -2.79 24.33
C VAL A 546 21.39 -3.25 24.41
N MET A 547 21.66 -4.54 24.24
CA MET A 547 23.03 -5.09 24.26
C MET A 547 23.74 -5.03 22.89
N LEU A 548 23.00 -4.81 21.81
CA LEU A 548 23.50 -4.50 20.46
C LEU A 548 23.83 -3.01 20.35
#